data_AF-A0A4Y2WAX4-F1
#
_entry.id   AF-A0A4Y2WAX4-F1
#
_cell.length_a   1.000
_cell.length_b   1.000
_cell.length_c   1.000
_cell.angle_alpha   90.00
_cell.angle_beta   90.00
_cell.angle_gamma   90.00
#
_symmetry.space_group_name_H-M   'P 1'
#
loop_
_entity.id
_entity.type
_entity.pdbx_description
1 polymer ?
#
loop_
_entity_poly.entity_id
_entity_poly.type
_entity_poly.pdbx_seq_one_letter_code
_entity_poly.pdbx_strand_id
1 'polypeptide(L)'
;MKLYVIQLVQQLKQEDYCKRMNYATFMQESMEDETMADRLIFSDESTFHMSGKVNRYNSQIWGTEKPSTVIEHDHASAKVNVFCAISSRKLYGPFFFFSERSVTSNVYLDMLEVWLMPQLDSDSTDYIFQQDGAPPHWNMEVRTFLKQHLPKCWIGQSGDADDVFCSWPLRSPDLTPCDFFIWSYVKDRVYVPPMPKTMEELKVHICNVLALVTEQMLQNVWREMDYRLDVVCVTSGSHIKHL
;
A
#
# COMPACT_ATOMS: atom_id res chain seq x y z
N MET A 1 -13.43 26.89 -10.04
CA MET A 1 -12.32 25.97 -10.35
C MET A 1 -12.59 24.69 -9.57
N LYS A 2 -12.55 23.52 -10.21
CA LYS A 2 -12.72 22.23 -9.52
C LYS A 2 -11.38 21.50 -9.51
N LEU A 3 -11.07 20.85 -8.40
CA LEU A 3 -9.95 19.93 -8.29
C LEU A 3 -10.37 18.60 -8.91
N TYR A 4 -9.63 18.14 -9.92
CA TYR A 4 -9.82 16.82 -10.51
C TYR A 4 -8.66 15.92 -10.10
N VAL A 5 -8.94 14.92 -9.27
CA VAL A 5 -8.00 13.83 -8.99
C VAL A 5 -8.31 12.71 -9.97
N ILE A 6 -7.36 12.40 -10.86
CA ILE A 6 -7.49 11.25 -11.75
C ILE A 6 -6.88 10.05 -11.02
N GLN A 7 -7.73 9.13 -10.57
CA GLN A 7 -7.31 7.84 -10.02
C GLN A 7 -7.46 6.76 -11.09
N LEU A 8 -6.35 6.25 -11.60
CA LEU A 8 -6.35 5.11 -12.51
C LEU A 8 -6.37 3.82 -11.69
N VAL A 9 -7.55 3.34 -11.35
CA VAL A 9 -7.73 2.04 -10.67
C VAL A 9 -7.97 0.93 -11.67
N GLN A 10 -7.53 -0.29 -11.35
CA GLN A 10 -7.90 -1.45 -12.16
C GLN A 10 -9.43 -1.63 -12.13
N GLN A 11 -10.02 -1.97 -13.28
CA GLN A 11 -11.45 -2.22 -13.37
C GLN A 11 -11.83 -3.44 -12.52
N LEU A 12 -12.84 -3.27 -11.66
CA LEU A 12 -13.45 -4.37 -10.92
C LEU A 12 -14.18 -5.30 -11.89
N LYS A 13 -13.96 -6.61 -11.74
CA LYS A 13 -14.80 -7.66 -12.32
C LYS A 13 -15.98 -7.93 -11.39
N GLN A 14 -17.01 -8.60 -11.90
CA GLN A 14 -18.21 -8.94 -11.14
C GLN A 14 -17.90 -9.68 -9.82
N GLU A 15 -16.91 -10.58 -9.84
CA GLU A 15 -16.45 -11.33 -8.67
C GLU A 15 -15.76 -10.45 -7.61
N ASP A 16 -15.18 -9.31 -8.01
CA ASP A 16 -14.41 -8.46 -7.11
C ASP A 16 -15.33 -7.72 -6.13
N TYR A 17 -16.55 -7.36 -6.54
CA TYR A 17 -17.54 -6.68 -5.69
C TYR A 17 -17.89 -7.50 -4.44
N CYS A 18 -18.24 -8.78 -4.63
CA CYS A 18 -18.58 -9.65 -3.50
C CYS A 18 -17.37 -9.90 -2.60
N LYS A 19 -16.17 -10.06 -3.17
CA LYS A 19 -14.94 -10.25 -2.38
C LYS A 19 -14.60 -9.01 -1.55
N ARG A 20 -14.73 -7.81 -2.14
CA ARG A 20 -14.55 -6.53 -1.44
C ARG A 20 -15.58 -6.33 -0.33
N MET A 21 -16.84 -6.63 -0.60
CA MET A 21 -17.91 -6.60 0.41
C MET A 21 -17.60 -7.52 1.58
N ASN A 22 -17.34 -8.80 1.30
CA ASN A 22 -17.07 -9.78 2.35
C ASN A 22 -15.86 -9.40 3.19
N TYR A 23 -14.80 -8.90 2.56
CA TYR A 23 -13.65 -8.37 3.27
C TYR A 23 -14.03 -7.19 4.17
N ALA A 24 -14.75 -6.20 3.64
CA ALA A 24 -15.13 -5.02 4.40
C ALA A 24 -16.01 -5.36 5.60
N THR A 25 -17.04 -6.20 5.40
CA THR A 25 -17.91 -6.67 6.49
C THR A 25 -17.12 -7.44 7.56
N PHE A 26 -16.27 -8.38 7.15
CA PHE A 26 -15.45 -9.14 8.10
C PHE A 26 -14.50 -8.25 8.90
N MET A 27 -13.88 -7.27 8.25
CA MET A 27 -12.98 -6.33 8.93
C MET A 27 -13.74 -5.42 9.88
N GLN A 28 -14.93 -4.93 9.53
CA GLN A 28 -15.76 -4.14 10.45
C GLN A 28 -16.15 -4.94 11.70
N GLU A 29 -16.63 -6.18 11.54
CA GLU A 29 -16.95 -7.07 12.65
C GLU A 29 -15.71 -7.33 13.53
N SER A 30 -14.55 -7.51 12.91
CA SER A 30 -13.28 -7.69 13.64
C SER A 30 -12.86 -6.43 14.41
N MET A 31 -13.19 -5.25 13.89
CA MET A 31 -12.86 -3.95 14.51
C MET A 31 -13.76 -3.60 15.70
N GLU A 32 -14.80 -4.37 15.98
CA GLU A 32 -15.55 -4.26 17.25
C GLU A 32 -14.66 -4.57 18.47
N ASP A 33 -13.62 -5.40 18.27
CA ASP A 33 -12.52 -5.52 19.22
C ASP A 33 -11.60 -4.29 19.10
N GLU A 34 -11.61 -3.44 20.14
CA GLU A 34 -10.81 -2.22 20.21
C GLU A 34 -9.29 -2.46 20.02
N THR A 35 -8.81 -3.68 20.23
CA THR A 35 -7.39 -4.04 20.07
C THR A 35 -7.02 -4.46 18.64
N MET A 36 -8.01 -4.77 17.79
CA MET A 36 -7.79 -5.27 16.43
C MET A 36 -7.03 -4.26 15.56
N ALA A 37 -7.38 -2.98 15.65
CA ALA A 37 -6.74 -1.91 14.91
C ALA A 37 -5.22 -1.83 15.16
N ASP A 38 -4.80 -2.04 16.41
CA ASP A 38 -3.40 -1.98 16.83
C ASP A 38 -2.58 -3.20 16.38
N ARG A 39 -3.24 -4.32 16.09
CA ARG A 39 -2.59 -5.53 15.56
C ARG A 39 -2.31 -5.45 14.07
N LEU A 40 -3.02 -4.62 13.31
CA LEU A 40 -2.89 -4.60 11.85
C LEU A 40 -1.62 -3.90 11.38
N ILE A 41 -0.94 -4.56 10.44
CA ILE A 41 0.22 -4.01 9.74
C ILE A 41 -0.03 -4.13 8.23
N PHE A 42 -0.19 -3.00 7.56
CA PHE A 42 -0.34 -2.94 6.11
C PHE A 42 1.01 -2.74 5.45
N SER A 43 1.21 -3.30 4.27
CA SER A 43 2.45 -3.12 3.52
C SER A 43 2.20 -3.01 2.02
N ASP A 44 3.15 -2.38 1.33
CA ASP A 44 3.09 -2.22 -0.12
C ASP A 44 4.45 -1.76 -0.69
N GLU A 45 4.56 -1.80 -2.02
CA GLU A 45 5.65 -1.23 -2.79
C GLU A 45 5.22 -0.08 -3.70
N SER A 46 6.07 0.94 -3.81
CA SER A 46 5.92 1.98 -4.83
C SER A 46 7.22 2.25 -5.57
N THR A 47 7.10 2.43 -6.89
CA THR A 47 8.18 2.88 -7.77
C THR A 47 8.29 4.40 -7.77
N PHE A 48 9.52 4.91 -7.59
CA PHE A 48 9.89 6.31 -7.74
C PHE A 48 10.82 6.48 -8.95
N HIS A 49 10.58 7.49 -9.77
CA HIS A 49 11.34 7.78 -10.98
C HIS A 49 12.16 9.07 -10.80
N MET A 50 13.42 9.05 -11.21
CA MET A 50 14.31 10.23 -11.19
C MET A 50 13.76 11.43 -11.97
N SER A 51 12.98 11.17 -13.02
CA SER A 51 12.37 12.22 -13.85
C SER A 51 11.30 13.03 -13.09
N GLY A 52 10.86 12.59 -11.91
CA GLY A 52 9.77 13.22 -11.18
C GLY A 52 8.41 13.10 -11.85
N LYS A 53 8.32 12.40 -13.00
CA LYS A 53 7.04 12.05 -13.60
C LYS A 53 6.36 11.08 -12.66
N VAL A 54 5.52 11.64 -11.80
CA VAL A 54 4.61 10.91 -10.93
C VAL A 54 3.87 9.93 -11.83
N ASN A 55 4.07 8.64 -11.55
CA ASN A 55 3.34 7.57 -12.20
C ASN A 55 1.84 7.93 -12.10
N ARG A 56 1.06 7.72 -13.16
CA ARG A 56 -0.29 8.27 -13.50
C ARG A 56 -1.39 8.21 -12.41
N TYR A 57 -1.06 7.74 -11.22
CA TYR A 57 -1.94 7.31 -10.14
C TYR A 57 -2.46 8.45 -9.26
N ASN A 58 -1.79 9.61 -9.19
CA ASN A 58 -2.24 10.77 -8.40
C ASN A 58 -1.92 12.10 -9.11
N SER A 59 -2.54 12.37 -10.25
CA SER A 59 -2.44 13.69 -10.88
C SER A 59 -3.59 14.59 -10.41
N GLN A 60 -3.26 15.66 -9.69
CA GLN A 60 -4.19 16.74 -9.35
C GLN A 60 -4.17 17.78 -10.47
N ILE A 61 -5.31 17.98 -11.13
CA ILE A 61 -5.43 18.96 -12.21
C ILE A 61 -6.50 19.99 -11.84
N TRP A 62 -6.14 21.27 -11.94
CA TRP A 62 -7.06 22.38 -11.72
C TRP A 62 -7.65 22.82 -13.06
N GLY A 63 -8.98 22.85 -13.17
CA GLY A 63 -9.65 23.26 -14.41
C GLY A 63 -11.08 23.75 -14.18
N THR A 64 -11.59 24.50 -15.16
CA THR A 64 -13.03 24.79 -15.30
C THR A 64 -13.74 23.70 -16.11
N GLU A 65 -12.99 22.88 -16.85
CA GLU A 65 -13.46 21.75 -17.68
C GLU A 65 -12.53 20.53 -17.50
N LYS A 66 -12.97 19.32 -17.89
CA LYS A 66 -12.19 18.08 -17.75
C LYS A 66 -10.92 18.16 -18.62
N PRO A 67 -9.71 18.00 -18.04
CA PRO A 67 -8.47 18.19 -18.77
C PRO A 67 -8.25 17.07 -19.82
N SER A 68 -7.85 17.45 -21.03
CA SER A 68 -7.55 16.57 -22.16
C SER A 68 -6.03 16.44 -22.43
N THR A 69 -5.20 16.55 -21.38
CA THR A 69 -3.75 16.62 -21.52
C THR A 69 -3.15 15.24 -21.80
N VAL A 70 -2.37 15.14 -22.89
CA VAL A 70 -1.53 13.98 -23.19
C VAL A 70 -0.20 14.14 -22.45
N ILE A 71 0.12 13.22 -21.55
CA ILE A 71 1.40 13.19 -20.83
C ILE A 71 2.28 12.11 -21.45
N GLU A 72 3.36 12.52 -22.12
CA GLU A 72 4.36 11.61 -22.69
C GLU A 72 5.19 10.95 -21.56
N HIS A 73 5.24 9.62 -21.56
CA HIS A 73 5.97 8.83 -20.57
C HIS A 73 7.33 8.41 -21.15
N ASP A 74 8.42 8.81 -20.51
CA ASP A 74 9.75 8.34 -20.88
C ASP A 74 10.05 7.04 -20.15
N HIS A 75 10.10 5.94 -20.89
CA HIS A 75 10.32 4.59 -20.36
C HIS A 75 11.78 4.36 -19.90
N ALA A 76 12.70 5.28 -20.15
CA ALA A 76 14.14 5.13 -19.86
C ALA A 76 14.61 5.80 -18.56
N SER A 77 13.72 6.45 -17.78
CA SER A 77 14.14 7.12 -16.55
C SER A 77 14.52 6.12 -15.44
N ALA A 78 15.71 6.35 -14.83
CA ALA A 78 16.17 5.59 -13.68
C ALA A 78 15.11 5.60 -12.56
N LYS A 79 14.93 4.45 -11.91
CA LYS A 79 13.86 4.23 -10.92
C LYS A 79 14.37 3.46 -9.71
N VAL A 80 13.65 3.60 -8.60
CA VAL A 80 13.84 2.81 -7.39
C VAL A 80 12.49 2.29 -6.91
N ASN A 81 12.45 1.01 -6.52
CA ASN A 81 11.28 0.45 -5.83
C ASN A 81 11.51 0.55 -4.32
N VAL A 82 10.50 1.03 -3.63
CA VAL A 82 10.53 1.29 -2.19
C VAL A 82 9.41 0.47 -1.56
N PHE A 83 9.75 -0.27 -0.51
CA PHE A 83 8.79 -0.96 0.36
C PHE A 83 8.62 -0.18 1.66
N CYS A 84 7.38 -0.12 2.15
CA CYS A 84 7.05 0.35 3.48
C CYS A 84 5.97 -0.56 4.08
N ALA A 85 5.99 -0.71 5.39
CA ALA A 85 4.87 -1.25 6.16
C ALA A 85 4.44 -0.24 7.23
N ILE A 86 3.18 -0.23 7.59
CA ILE A 86 2.63 0.73 8.56
C ILE A 86 1.64 0.07 9.51
N SER A 87 1.70 0.46 10.78
CA SER A 87 0.70 0.19 11.82
C SER A 87 0.07 1.51 12.28
N SER A 88 -0.93 1.43 13.17
CA SER A 88 -1.60 2.61 13.76
C SER A 88 -0.63 3.54 14.50
N ARG A 89 0.55 3.03 14.86
CA ARG A 89 1.53 3.70 15.72
C ARG A 89 2.88 3.94 15.06
N LYS A 90 3.26 3.12 14.08
CA LYS A 90 4.63 3.12 13.54
C LYS A 90 4.66 2.90 12.04
N LEU A 91 5.62 3.55 11.40
CA LEU A 91 6.02 3.30 10.02
C LEU A 91 7.33 2.51 9.99
N TYR A 92 7.34 1.42 9.25
CA TYR A 92 8.50 0.58 8.97
C TYR A 92 8.98 0.85 7.55
N GLY A 93 10.22 1.31 7.42
CA GLY A 93 10.79 1.64 6.12
C GLY A 93 11.48 3.00 6.10
N PRO A 94 11.96 3.41 4.93
CA PRO A 94 11.87 2.68 3.66
C PRO A 94 12.85 1.51 3.56
N PHE A 95 12.46 0.44 2.87
CA PHE A 95 13.39 -0.53 2.30
C PHE A 95 13.54 -0.28 0.80
N PHE A 96 14.78 -0.14 0.32
CA PHE A 96 15.07 0.11 -1.09
C PHE A 96 15.49 -1.18 -1.79
N PHE A 97 14.73 -1.61 -2.79
CA PHE A 97 15.16 -2.73 -3.63
C PHE A 97 16.31 -2.29 -4.55
N PHE A 98 17.42 -3.03 -4.50
CA PHE A 98 18.61 -2.75 -5.30
C PHE A 98 18.52 -3.24 -6.75
N SER A 99 17.47 -3.98 -7.13
CA SER A 99 17.30 -4.54 -8.48
C SER A 99 16.59 -3.57 -9.43
N GLU A 100 17.24 -3.25 -10.56
CA GLU A 100 16.73 -2.30 -11.57
C GLU A 100 15.50 -2.83 -12.34
N ARG A 101 15.22 -4.14 -12.31
CA ARG A 101 14.28 -4.76 -13.26
C ARG A 101 12.87 -4.96 -12.72
N SER A 102 12.70 -5.49 -11.51
CA SER A 102 11.43 -5.62 -10.75
C SER A 102 11.68 -6.34 -9.42
N VAL A 103 10.76 -6.24 -8.47
CA VAL A 103 10.75 -7.07 -7.25
C VAL A 103 10.37 -8.50 -7.66
N THR A 104 11.25 -9.46 -7.40
CA THR A 104 10.98 -10.90 -7.60
C THR A 104 10.53 -11.52 -6.29
N SER A 105 9.88 -12.69 -6.34
CA SER A 105 9.43 -13.41 -5.15
C SER A 105 10.56 -13.68 -4.15
N ASN A 106 11.74 -14.08 -4.63
CA ASN A 106 12.88 -14.38 -3.75
C ASN A 106 13.40 -13.12 -3.07
N VAL A 107 13.52 -12.01 -3.80
CA VAL A 107 13.96 -10.73 -3.21
C VAL A 107 12.93 -10.20 -2.21
N TYR A 108 11.65 -10.41 -2.48
CA TYR A 108 10.57 -10.07 -1.54
C TYR A 108 10.64 -10.95 -0.28
N LEU A 109 10.81 -12.27 -0.44
CA LEU A 109 10.96 -13.19 0.68
C LEU A 109 12.18 -12.85 1.54
N ASP A 110 13.34 -12.62 0.93
CA ASP A 110 14.56 -12.21 1.63
C ASP A 110 14.33 -10.91 2.43
N MET A 111 13.61 -9.95 1.86
CA MET A 111 13.23 -8.71 2.54
C MET A 111 12.31 -8.99 3.75
N LEU A 112 11.31 -9.86 3.61
CA LEU A 112 10.45 -10.24 4.72
C LEU A 112 11.25 -10.91 5.85
N GLU A 113 12.04 -11.92 5.53
CA GLU A 113 12.80 -12.74 6.50
C GLU A 113 13.89 -11.95 7.22
N VAL A 114 14.67 -11.19 6.46
CA VAL A 114 15.91 -10.57 6.98
C VAL A 114 15.67 -9.15 7.48
N TRP A 115 14.69 -8.43 6.90
CA TRP A 115 14.48 -7.03 7.21
C TRP A 115 13.17 -6.76 7.94
N LEU A 116 12.00 -7.17 7.43
CA LEU A 116 10.71 -6.77 8.00
C LEU A 116 10.36 -7.52 9.29
N MET A 117 10.27 -8.86 9.23
CA MET A 117 9.75 -9.67 10.33
C MET A 117 10.54 -9.51 11.63
N PRO A 118 11.89 -9.44 11.65
CA PRO A 118 12.63 -9.18 12.88
C PRO A 118 12.26 -7.85 13.55
N GLN A 119 11.90 -6.83 12.78
CA GLN A 119 11.43 -5.56 13.34
C GLN A 119 10.03 -5.68 13.93
N LEU A 120 9.12 -6.37 13.24
CA LEU A 120 7.75 -6.59 13.72
C LEU A 120 7.75 -7.42 15.01
N ASP A 121 8.46 -8.54 15.01
CA ASP A 121 8.60 -9.44 16.16
C ASP A 121 9.23 -8.76 17.39
N SER A 122 10.10 -7.77 17.15
CA SER A 122 10.70 -6.98 18.23
C SER A 122 9.72 -5.99 18.88
N ASP A 123 8.73 -5.52 18.12
CA ASP A 123 7.73 -4.56 18.61
C ASP A 123 6.52 -5.28 19.24
N SER A 124 6.08 -6.40 18.68
CA SER A 124 4.94 -7.18 19.17
C SER A 124 5.03 -8.65 18.75
N THR A 125 4.55 -9.55 19.61
CA THR A 125 4.35 -10.96 19.26
C THR A 125 2.93 -11.24 18.73
N ASP A 126 2.07 -10.23 18.74
CA ASP A 126 0.67 -10.33 18.31
C ASP A 126 0.38 -9.21 17.30
N TYR A 127 0.47 -9.57 16.02
CA TYR A 127 0.16 -8.69 14.90
C TYR A 127 -0.41 -9.50 13.74
N ILE A 128 -1.12 -8.82 12.84
CA ILE A 128 -1.69 -9.37 11.63
C ILE A 128 -1.07 -8.64 10.44
N PHE A 129 -0.30 -9.36 9.65
CA PHE A 129 0.42 -8.79 8.50
C PHE A 129 -0.41 -8.84 7.23
N GLN A 130 -0.59 -7.71 6.56
CA GLN A 130 -1.27 -7.62 5.27
C GLN A 130 -0.26 -7.41 4.13
N GLN A 131 -0.43 -8.22 3.07
CA GLN A 131 0.19 -8.03 1.76
C GLN A 131 -0.86 -8.12 0.65
N ASP A 132 -0.62 -7.46 -0.47
CA ASP A 132 -1.57 -7.44 -1.59
C ASP A 132 -1.50 -8.71 -2.47
N GLY A 133 -2.21 -8.71 -3.60
CA GLY A 133 -2.22 -9.81 -4.56
C GLY A 133 -1.17 -9.73 -5.66
N ALA A 134 -0.08 -8.97 -5.49
CA ALA A 134 0.96 -8.87 -6.51
C ALA A 134 1.61 -10.24 -6.77
N PRO A 135 2.04 -10.54 -8.02
CA PRO A 135 2.62 -11.85 -8.34
C PRO A 135 3.77 -12.31 -7.43
N PRO A 136 4.69 -11.42 -6.98
CA PRO A 136 5.73 -11.83 -6.04
C PRO A 136 5.19 -12.39 -4.73
N HIS A 137 4.07 -11.84 -4.22
CA HIS A 137 3.48 -12.15 -2.91
C HIS A 137 2.71 -13.48 -2.92
N TRP A 138 2.22 -13.90 -4.09
CA TRP A 138 1.46 -15.14 -4.26
C TRP A 138 2.34 -16.40 -4.43
N ASN A 139 3.67 -16.23 -4.50
CA ASN A 139 4.59 -17.34 -4.64
C ASN A 139 4.47 -18.35 -3.48
N MET A 140 4.67 -19.63 -3.79
CA MET A 140 4.57 -20.72 -2.84
C MET A 140 5.55 -20.57 -1.66
N GLU A 141 6.78 -20.14 -1.90
CA GLU A 141 7.78 -19.98 -0.84
C GLU A 141 7.38 -18.86 0.13
N VAL A 142 6.94 -17.72 -0.40
CA VAL A 142 6.41 -16.59 0.41
C VAL A 142 5.24 -17.03 1.27
N ARG A 143 4.25 -17.72 0.69
CA ARG A 143 3.10 -18.21 1.45
C ARG A 143 3.47 -19.27 2.48
N THR A 144 4.42 -20.14 2.16
CA THR A 144 4.92 -21.16 3.08
C THR A 144 5.59 -20.52 4.29
N PHE A 145 6.43 -19.51 4.05
CA PHE A 145 7.06 -18.72 5.10
C PHE A 145 6.00 -18.04 5.99
N LEU A 146 5.06 -17.30 5.40
CA LEU A 146 4.01 -16.62 6.17
C LEU A 146 3.13 -17.59 6.96
N LYS A 147 2.80 -18.75 6.40
CA LYS A 147 2.03 -19.79 7.11
C LYS A 147 2.79 -20.35 8.32
N GLN A 148 4.11 -20.49 8.22
CA GLN A 148 4.94 -21.01 9.31
C GLN A 148 5.23 -19.95 10.38
N HIS A 149 5.49 -18.72 9.95
CA HIS A 149 5.88 -17.62 10.83
C HIS A 149 4.67 -16.93 11.48
N LEU A 150 3.56 -16.78 10.75
CA LEU A 150 2.33 -16.08 11.16
C LEU A 150 1.08 -16.94 10.96
N PRO A 151 0.95 -18.10 11.63
CA PRO A 151 -0.20 -18.98 11.46
C PRO A 151 -1.50 -18.23 11.79
N LYS A 152 -2.43 -18.12 10.81
CA LYS A 152 -3.71 -17.37 10.92
C LYS A 152 -3.57 -15.88 11.23
N CYS A 153 -2.36 -15.32 11.11
CA CYS A 153 -2.06 -13.93 11.44
C CYS A 153 -1.56 -13.14 10.21
N TRP A 154 -2.06 -13.47 9.02
CA TRP A 154 -1.79 -12.69 7.83
C TRP A 154 -2.98 -12.61 6.89
N ILE A 155 -3.04 -11.51 6.16
CA ILE A 155 -4.05 -11.16 5.15
C ILE A 155 -3.34 -11.09 3.81
N GLY A 156 -3.86 -11.81 2.83
CA GLY A 156 -3.29 -11.78 1.49
C GLY A 156 -4.17 -12.51 0.50
N GLN A 157 -3.72 -12.58 -0.76
CA GLN A 157 -4.32 -13.52 -1.68
C GLN A 157 -4.20 -14.93 -1.08
N SER A 158 -5.30 -15.69 -1.07
CA SER A 158 -5.37 -17.02 -0.46
C SER A 158 -6.19 -17.99 -1.32
N GLY A 159 -5.87 -19.27 -1.23
CA GLY A 159 -6.68 -20.38 -1.75
C GLY A 159 -7.17 -21.28 -0.63
N ASP A 160 -7.98 -22.30 -0.96
CA ASP A 160 -8.66 -23.16 0.03
C ASP A 160 -7.75 -23.88 1.04
N ALA A 161 -6.44 -23.97 0.77
CA ALA A 161 -5.44 -24.62 1.62
C ALA A 161 -4.61 -23.66 2.49
N ASP A 162 -4.82 -22.35 2.34
CA ASP A 162 -4.07 -21.32 3.08
C ASP A 162 -4.83 -20.96 4.37
N ASP A 163 -4.11 -21.02 5.50
CA ASP A 163 -4.65 -20.71 6.83
C ASP A 163 -4.42 -19.22 7.14
N VAL A 164 -5.17 -18.37 6.42
CA VAL A 164 -5.11 -16.89 6.53
C VAL A 164 -6.05 -16.36 7.60
N PHE A 165 -5.78 -15.17 8.09
CA PHE A 165 -6.73 -14.42 8.92
C PHE A 165 -7.98 -14.07 8.11
N CYS A 166 -7.79 -13.46 6.95
CA CYS A 166 -8.82 -13.26 5.93
C CYS A 166 -8.20 -13.10 4.54
N SER A 167 -8.99 -13.32 3.49
CA SER A 167 -8.54 -13.14 2.11
C SER A 167 -8.52 -11.67 1.70
N TRP A 168 -7.43 -11.21 1.10
CA TRP A 168 -7.35 -9.86 0.54
C TRP A 168 -8.16 -9.75 -0.76
N PRO A 169 -9.04 -8.73 -0.90
CA PRO A 169 -9.78 -8.52 -2.13
C PRO A 169 -8.89 -7.91 -3.21
N LEU A 170 -8.69 -8.65 -4.31
CA LEU A 170 -7.91 -8.17 -5.46
C LEU A 170 -8.41 -6.82 -5.97
N ARG A 171 -7.49 -5.99 -6.48
CA ARG A 171 -7.76 -4.66 -7.05
C ARG A 171 -8.39 -3.68 -6.06
N SER A 172 -7.92 -3.69 -4.82
CA SER A 172 -8.43 -2.80 -3.77
C SER A 172 -7.36 -1.83 -3.22
N PRO A 173 -6.71 -1.02 -4.09
CA PRO A 173 -5.73 -0.03 -3.62
C PRO A 173 -6.39 1.06 -2.75
N ASP A 174 -7.69 1.27 -2.89
CA ASP A 174 -8.47 2.19 -2.06
C ASP A 174 -8.69 1.71 -0.63
N LEU A 175 -8.31 0.46 -0.31
CA LEU A 175 -8.39 -0.15 1.02
C LEU A 175 -7.03 -0.33 1.70
N THR A 176 -5.90 -0.06 1.02
CA THR A 176 -4.57 -0.10 1.67
C THR A 176 -4.10 1.30 2.06
N PRO A 177 -3.79 1.52 3.36
CA PRO A 177 -3.16 2.74 3.86
C PRO A 177 -1.90 3.17 3.09
N CYS A 178 -1.15 2.23 2.52
CA CYS A 178 0.04 2.55 1.76
C CYS A 178 -0.30 3.33 0.47
N ASP A 179 -1.33 2.90 -0.27
CA ASP A 179 -1.75 3.53 -1.52
C ASP A 179 -2.48 4.86 -1.29
N PHE A 180 -3.48 4.88 -0.42
CA PHE A 180 -4.30 6.08 -0.26
C PHE A 180 -3.60 7.18 0.54
N PHE A 181 -2.58 6.84 1.35
CA PHE A 181 -1.87 7.81 2.17
C PHE A 181 -0.35 7.84 1.95
N ILE A 182 0.40 6.77 2.21
CA ILE A 182 1.88 6.86 2.23
C ILE A 182 2.44 7.29 0.87
N TRP A 183 2.03 6.63 -0.20
CA TRP A 183 2.60 6.90 -1.51
C TRP A 183 2.15 8.23 -2.09
N SER A 184 0.92 8.68 -1.83
CA SER A 184 0.48 10.03 -2.19
C SER A 184 1.27 11.08 -1.39
N TYR A 185 1.32 10.95 -0.07
CA TYR A 185 2.02 11.85 0.84
C TYR A 185 3.50 12.02 0.49
N VAL A 186 4.19 10.92 0.21
CA VAL A 186 5.63 10.90 -0.10
C VAL A 186 5.89 11.48 -1.49
N LYS A 187 5.15 11.07 -2.52
CA LYS A 187 5.34 11.58 -3.89
C LYS A 187 5.11 13.08 -3.97
N ASP A 188 4.11 13.61 -3.26
CA ASP A 188 3.80 15.04 -3.24
C ASP A 188 4.92 15.91 -2.63
N ARG A 189 5.80 15.32 -1.81
CA ARG A 189 6.90 16.04 -1.12
C ARG A 189 8.27 15.77 -1.71
N VAL A 190 8.50 14.57 -2.23
CA VAL A 190 9.78 14.17 -2.83
C VAL A 190 10.01 14.91 -4.14
N TYR A 191 8.96 15.19 -4.91
CA TYR A 191 9.03 15.86 -6.21
C TYR A 191 8.69 17.36 -6.13
N VAL A 192 9.16 18.02 -5.07
CA VAL A 192 9.10 19.47 -4.92
C VAL A 192 10.47 20.06 -5.27
N PRO A 193 10.57 21.16 -6.05
CA PRO A 193 11.84 21.78 -6.38
C PRO A 193 12.65 22.20 -5.13
N PRO A 194 13.98 22.01 -5.11
CA PRO A 194 14.81 21.46 -6.19
C PRO A 194 14.68 19.95 -6.32
N MET A 195 14.53 19.48 -7.56
CA MET A 195 14.40 18.05 -7.86
C MET A 195 15.71 17.30 -7.56
N PRO A 196 15.63 16.05 -7.04
CA PRO A 196 16.81 15.22 -6.83
C PRO A 196 17.51 14.95 -8.17
N LYS A 197 18.84 15.08 -8.19
CA LYS A 197 19.67 14.93 -9.39
C LYS A 197 20.30 13.55 -9.48
N THR A 198 20.45 12.86 -8.35
CA THR A 198 21.01 11.51 -8.26
C THR A 198 20.04 10.55 -7.56
N MET A 199 20.27 9.24 -7.77
CA MET A 199 19.48 8.20 -7.11
C MET A 199 19.64 8.27 -5.58
N GLU A 200 20.85 8.60 -5.12
CA GLU A 200 21.18 8.75 -3.71
C GLU A 200 20.43 9.94 -3.10
N GLU A 201 20.39 11.09 -3.78
CA GLU A 201 19.59 12.25 -3.35
C GLU A 201 18.10 11.91 -3.28
N LEU A 202 17.56 11.17 -4.27
CA LEU A 202 16.17 10.73 -4.25
C LEU A 202 15.88 9.82 -3.05
N LYS A 203 16.76 8.85 -2.75
CA LYS A 203 16.63 7.98 -1.57
C LYS A 203 16.67 8.77 -0.27
N VAL A 204 17.58 9.74 -0.15
CA VAL A 204 17.66 10.63 1.03
C VAL A 204 16.39 11.47 1.19
N HIS A 205 15.86 12.03 0.09
CA HIS A 205 14.59 12.76 0.12
C HIS A 205 13.43 11.88 0.60
N ILE A 206 13.32 10.65 0.09
CA ILE A 206 12.29 9.69 0.52
C ILE A 206 12.41 9.40 2.02
N CYS A 207 13.62 9.11 2.52
CA CYS A 207 13.86 8.89 3.95
C CYS A 207 13.44 10.10 4.79
N ASN A 208 13.85 11.31 4.38
CA ASN A 208 13.52 12.53 5.09
C ASN A 208 12.01 12.77 5.16
N VAL A 209 11.29 12.53 4.07
CA VAL A 209 9.83 12.71 4.03
C VAL A 209 9.11 11.66 4.88
N LEU A 210 9.53 10.40 4.81
CA LEU A 210 8.96 9.33 5.64
C LEU A 210 9.19 9.59 7.13
N ALA A 211 10.34 10.15 7.51
CA ALA A 211 10.63 10.55 8.89
C ALA A 211 9.71 11.68 9.43
N LEU A 212 8.98 12.37 8.56
CA LEU A 212 7.98 13.36 8.95
C LEU A 212 6.61 12.75 9.26
N VAL A 213 6.39 11.46 8.97
CA VAL A 213 5.14 10.78 9.29
C VAL A 213 5.05 10.62 10.80
N THR A 214 4.08 11.30 11.39
CA THR A 214 3.85 11.28 12.84
C THR A 214 2.83 10.21 13.23
N GLU A 215 2.87 9.76 14.48
CA GLU A 215 1.85 8.86 15.03
C GLU A 215 0.43 9.44 14.88
N GLN A 216 0.25 10.75 15.06
CA GLN A 216 -1.07 11.38 14.87
C GLN A 216 -1.59 11.24 13.43
N MET A 217 -0.69 11.27 12.43
CA MET A 217 -1.06 11.03 11.04
C MET A 217 -1.48 9.58 10.83
N LEU A 218 -0.76 8.62 11.43
CA LEU A 218 -1.13 7.21 11.38
C LEU A 218 -2.49 6.95 12.04
N GLN A 219 -2.76 7.54 13.19
CA GLN A 219 -4.09 7.46 13.81
C GLN A 219 -5.21 8.03 12.91
N ASN A 220 -4.96 9.12 12.16
CA ASN A 220 -5.92 9.62 11.17
C ASN A 220 -6.15 8.63 10.04
N VAL A 221 -5.10 7.94 9.60
CA VAL A 221 -5.17 6.92 8.54
C VAL A 221 -6.02 5.73 8.95
N TRP A 222 -5.94 5.30 10.21
CA TRP A 222 -6.80 4.22 10.72
C TRP A 222 -8.27 4.63 10.82
N ARG A 223 -8.57 5.88 11.23
CA ARG A 223 -9.94 6.42 11.18
C ARG A 223 -10.49 6.49 9.76
N GLU A 224 -9.65 6.90 8.81
CA GLU A 224 -10.01 6.92 7.39
C GLU A 224 -10.21 5.50 6.85
N MET A 225 -9.40 4.52 7.27
CA MET A 225 -9.58 3.11 6.91
C MET A 225 -10.94 2.58 7.37
N ASP A 226 -11.31 2.83 8.63
CA ASP A 226 -12.62 2.45 9.18
C ASP A 226 -13.78 3.01 8.34
N TYR A 227 -13.74 4.32 8.06
CA TYR A 227 -14.71 4.96 7.18
C TYR A 227 -14.73 4.35 5.76
N ARG A 228 -13.57 3.95 5.21
CA ARG A 228 -13.50 3.33 3.89
C ARG A 228 -14.16 1.95 3.86
N LEU A 229 -14.02 1.16 4.93
CA LEU A 229 -14.72 -0.11 5.07
C LEU A 229 -16.24 0.11 5.05
N ASP A 230 -16.74 1.11 5.79
CA ASP A 230 -18.16 1.51 5.77
C ASP A 230 -18.64 1.83 4.35
N VAL A 231 -17.87 2.64 3.60
CA VAL A 231 -18.24 3.02 2.24
C VAL A 231 -18.28 1.79 1.31
N VAL A 232 -17.34 0.86 1.42
CA VAL A 232 -17.37 -0.38 0.62
C VAL A 232 -18.62 -1.20 0.93
N CYS A 233 -19.00 -1.30 2.20
CA CYS A 233 -20.23 -1.97 2.61
C CYS A 233 -21.49 -1.29 2.05
N VAL A 234 -21.62 0.03 2.19
CA VAL A 234 -22.78 0.78 1.69
C VAL A 234 -22.86 0.75 0.15
N THR A 235 -21.73 0.70 -0.54
CA THR A 235 -21.67 0.74 -2.01
C THR A 235 -21.62 -0.64 -2.67
N SER A 236 -21.94 -1.70 -1.93
CA SER A 236 -21.97 -3.06 -2.47
C SER A 236 -20.65 -3.53 -3.08
N GLY A 237 -19.52 -3.17 -2.47
CA GLY A 237 -18.19 -3.58 -2.94
C GLY A 237 -17.58 -2.68 -4.02
N SER A 238 -18.20 -1.55 -4.34
CA SER A 238 -17.70 -0.63 -5.37
C SER A 238 -16.38 0.05 -4.97
N HIS A 239 -15.69 0.61 -5.95
CA HIS A 239 -14.57 1.52 -5.70
C HIS A 239 -15.03 2.74 -4.92
N ILE A 240 -14.25 3.14 -3.92
CA ILE A 240 -14.47 4.37 -3.18
C ILE A 240 -14.11 5.53 -4.10
N LYS A 241 -15.11 6.34 -4.49
CA LYS A 241 -14.84 7.61 -5.18
C LYS A 241 -14.28 8.57 -4.16
N HIS A 242 -13.21 9.29 -4.51
CA HIS A 242 -12.59 10.28 -3.65
C HIS A 242 -13.63 11.18 -2.95
N LEU A 243 -13.46 11.31 -1.64
CA LEU A 243 -14.00 12.40 -0.81
C LEU A 243 -13.33 13.73 -1.19
#